data_AF-A0A3D9CPU7-F1
#
_entry.id   AF-A0A3D9CPU7-F1
#
_cell.length_a   1.000
_cell.length_b   1.000
_cell.length_c   1.000
_cell.angle_alpha   90.00
_cell.angle_beta   90.00
_cell.angle_gamma   90.00
#
_symmetry.space_group_name_H-M   'P 1'
#
loop_
_entity.id
_entity.type
_entity.pdbx_description
1 polymer ?
#
loop_
_entity_poly.entity_id
_entity_poly.type
_entity_poly.pdbx_seq_one_letter_code
_entity_poly.pdbx_strand_id
1 'polypeptide(L)'
;LGESWKIIHKDIIKEIVLNSFYGVPFYITFENIETVTKQLKMIIQTENILLSDIFPIELILEELIVYQQNYWLNLYIDFIIEMAVLNQQIVNTLLKTKNNKVFTQSVRHKIRKVILTNGYEY
;
A
#
# COMPACT_ATOMS: atom_id res chain seq x y z
N LEU A 1 -16.34 16.78 14.80
CA LEU A 1 -16.42 15.36 14.41
C LEU A 1 -14.99 14.87 14.36
N GLY A 2 -14.62 14.01 15.30
CA GLY A 2 -13.23 13.77 15.71
C GLY A 2 -12.38 13.13 14.62
N GLU A 3 -11.36 13.87 14.21
CA GLU A 3 -10.32 13.57 13.24
C GLU A 3 -9.24 12.64 13.82
N SER A 4 -9.65 11.49 14.35
CA SER A 4 -8.73 10.56 14.99
C SER A 4 -8.76 9.18 14.35
N TRP A 5 -7.58 8.70 13.95
CA TRP A 5 -7.39 7.31 13.50
C TRP A 5 -6.96 6.45 14.67
N LYS A 6 -7.48 5.22 14.74
CA LYS A 6 -7.18 4.26 15.80
C LYS A 6 -6.17 3.24 15.29
N ILE A 7 -4.98 3.22 15.88
CA ILE A 7 -3.93 2.25 15.56
C ILE A 7 -3.97 1.12 16.59
N ILE A 8 -3.91 -0.13 16.13
CA ILE A 8 -3.88 -1.34 16.95
C ILE A 8 -2.62 -2.13 16.61
N HIS A 9 -1.70 -2.30 17.55
CA HIS A 9 -0.50 -3.15 17.40
C HIS A 9 -0.24 -3.95 18.67
N LYS A 10 -0.16 -5.29 18.56
CA LYS A 10 0.12 -6.20 19.69
C LYS A 10 -0.72 -5.85 20.94
N ASP A 11 -2.03 -5.76 20.76
CA ASP A 11 -3.03 -5.42 21.79
C ASP A 11 -2.90 -4.01 22.42
N ILE A 12 -2.03 -3.16 21.88
CA ILE A 12 -1.91 -1.75 22.28
C ILE A 12 -2.71 -0.89 21.31
N ILE A 13 -3.65 -0.12 21.87
CA ILE A 13 -4.49 0.84 21.13
C ILE A 13 -3.93 2.24 21.34
N LYS A 14 -3.62 2.96 20.25
CA LYS A 14 -3.28 4.38 20.26
C LYS A 14 -4.21 5.17 19.34
N GLU A 15 -4.81 6.22 19.88
CA GLU A 15 -5.56 7.21 19.09
C GLU A 15 -4.60 8.30 18.61
N ILE A 16 -4.65 8.60 17.31
CA ILE A 16 -3.83 9.64 16.69
C ILE A 16 -4.74 10.71 16.11
N VAL A 17 -4.50 11.96 16.53
CA VAL A 17 -5.14 13.16 16.00
C VAL A 17 -4.37 13.64 14.77
N LEU A 18 -5.09 14.03 13.71
CA LEU A 18 -4.59 14.38 12.36
C LEU A 18 -3.35 15.31 12.31
N ASN A 19 -3.08 16.09 13.35
CA ASN A 19 -1.97 17.06 13.42
C ASN A 19 -0.58 16.45 13.70
N SER A 20 -0.38 15.14 13.59
CA SER A 20 0.88 14.47 14.00
C SER A 20 1.41 13.41 13.02
N PHE A 21 1.28 13.67 11.71
CA PHE A 21 1.59 12.73 10.63
C PHE A 21 3.10 12.55 10.34
N TYR A 22 3.91 12.29 11.36
CA TYR A 22 5.31 11.88 11.20
C TYR A 22 5.58 10.56 11.94
N GLY A 23 5.71 9.46 11.17
CA GLY A 23 6.53 8.32 11.58
C GLY A 23 5.87 7.13 12.31
N VAL A 24 4.62 6.75 12.03
CA VAL A 24 4.07 5.48 12.57
C VAL A 24 3.58 4.55 11.46
N PRO A 25 4.14 3.32 11.35
CA PRO A 25 3.73 2.35 10.33
C PRO A 25 2.44 1.62 10.73
N PHE A 26 1.37 1.95 10.02
CA PHE A 26 0.32 1.07 9.47
C PHE A 26 -0.51 0.18 10.38
N TYR A 27 -1.80 0.50 10.42
CA TYR A 27 -2.87 -0.38 9.92
C TYR A 27 -3.93 0.51 9.27
N ILE A 28 -3.77 0.86 7.99
CA ILE A 28 -4.98 1.16 7.22
C ILE A 28 -5.68 -0.19 7.09
N THR A 29 -6.83 -0.34 7.73
CA THR A 29 -7.69 -1.48 7.50
C THR A 29 -8.09 -1.43 6.02
N PHE A 30 -7.38 -2.19 5.18
CA PHE A 30 -7.64 -2.35 3.74
C PHE A 30 -8.99 -3.06 3.46
N GLU A 31 -9.90 -3.10 4.43
CA GLU A 31 -11.25 -3.62 4.27
C GLU A 31 -12.06 -2.78 3.27
N ASN A 32 -11.69 -1.52 3.03
CA ASN A 32 -12.35 -0.67 2.04
C ASN A 32 -11.35 0.25 1.30
N ILE A 33 -10.55 -0.36 0.42
CA ILE A 33 -9.55 0.33 -0.42
C ILE A 33 -10.18 1.51 -1.16
N GLU A 34 -11.38 1.35 -1.72
CA GLU A 34 -12.04 2.41 -2.49
C GLU A 34 -12.32 3.66 -1.65
N THR A 35 -12.82 3.47 -0.42
CA THR A 35 -13.14 4.59 0.48
C THR A 35 -11.87 5.28 0.96
N VAL A 36 -10.86 4.50 1.36
CA VAL A 36 -9.59 5.05 1.84
C VAL A 36 -8.84 5.79 0.73
N THR A 37 -8.78 5.22 -0.47
CA THR A 37 -8.17 5.84 -1.65
C THR A 37 -8.79 7.20 -1.94
N LYS A 38 -10.13 7.30 -1.90
CA LYS A 38 -10.84 8.58 -2.11
C LYS A 38 -10.47 9.63 -1.07
N GLN A 39 -10.45 9.25 0.21
CA GLN A 39 -10.09 10.16 1.31
C GLN A 39 -8.64 10.62 1.20
N LEU A 40 -7.70 9.72 0.93
CA LEU A 40 -6.29 10.05 0.77
C LEU A 40 -6.06 10.97 -0.43
N LYS A 41 -6.71 10.70 -1.58
CA LYS A 41 -6.64 11.59 -2.75
C LYS A 41 -7.11 13.00 -2.42
N MET A 42 -8.21 13.12 -1.66
CA MET A 42 -8.73 14.42 -1.23
C MET A 42 -7.72 15.14 -0.33
N ILE A 43 -7.16 14.48 0.67
CA ILE A 43 -6.16 15.08 1.58
C ILE A 43 -4.91 15.54 0.81
N ILE A 44 -4.36 14.70 -0.06
CA ILE A 44 -3.21 15.03 -0.92
C ILE A 44 -3.48 16.28 -1.74
N GLN A 45 -4.68 16.39 -2.31
CA GLN A 45 -5.10 17.55 -3.12
C GLN A 45 -5.29 18.82 -2.28
N THR A 46 -5.91 18.70 -1.10
CA THR A 46 -6.22 19.84 -0.23
C THR A 46 -4.96 20.40 0.45
N GLU A 47 -4.10 19.53 0.95
CA GLU A 47 -2.94 19.90 1.76
C GLU A 47 -1.64 20.00 0.93
N ASN A 48 -1.68 19.66 -0.36
CA ASN A 48 -0.51 19.63 -1.25
C ASN A 48 0.66 18.79 -0.69
N ILE A 49 0.34 17.61 -0.15
CA ILE A 49 1.28 16.65 0.45
C ILE A 49 1.47 15.47 -0.51
N LEU A 50 2.67 14.91 -0.64
CA LEU A 50 2.87 13.71 -1.45
C LEU A 50 2.43 12.46 -0.69
N LEU A 51 1.89 11.46 -1.40
CA LEU A 51 1.53 10.19 -0.78
C LEU A 51 2.72 9.52 -0.08
N SER A 52 3.92 9.64 -0.65
CA SER A 52 5.16 9.11 -0.06
C SER A 52 5.51 9.73 1.29
N ASP A 53 5.04 10.95 1.57
CA ASP A 53 5.33 11.66 2.82
C ASP A 53 4.47 11.13 3.98
N ILE A 54 3.30 10.58 3.65
CA ILE A 54 2.34 10.03 4.61
C ILE A 54 2.31 8.50 4.60
N PHE A 55 2.80 7.87 3.55
CA PHE A 55 2.63 6.44 3.31
C PHE A 55 3.91 5.85 2.67
N PRO A 56 4.76 5.15 3.42
CA PRO A 56 6.00 4.59 2.90
C PRO A 56 5.76 3.36 2.01
N ILE A 57 5.30 3.57 0.77
CA ILE A 57 4.74 2.53 -0.08
C ILE A 57 5.69 1.34 -0.27
N GLU A 58 6.94 1.65 -0.56
CA GLU A 58 7.99 0.70 -0.89
C GLU A 58 8.32 -0.21 0.29
N LEU A 59 8.48 0.36 1.49
CA LEU A 59 8.83 -0.39 2.70
C LEU A 59 7.78 -1.45 3.02
N ILE A 60 6.50 -1.12 2.85
CA ILE A 60 5.42 -2.07 3.14
C ILE A 60 5.28 -3.11 2.05
N LEU A 61 5.47 -2.73 0.78
CA LEU A 61 5.52 -3.72 -0.29
C LEU A 61 6.59 -4.77 0.01
N GLU A 62 7.78 -4.33 0.40
CA GLU A 62 8.90 -5.21 0.76
C GLU A 62 8.56 -6.10 1.96
N GLU A 63 8.03 -5.54 3.05
CA GLU A 63 7.61 -6.30 4.23
C GLU A 63 6.57 -7.38 3.87
N LEU A 64 5.52 -7.03 3.11
CA LEU A 64 4.48 -7.97 2.69
C LEU A 64 5.06 -9.13 1.85
N ILE A 65 6.09 -8.85 1.06
CA ILE A 65 6.80 -9.85 0.26
C ILE A 65 7.69 -10.73 1.15
N VAL A 66 8.49 -10.12 2.04
CA VAL A 66 9.39 -10.83 2.97
C VAL A 66 8.60 -11.79 3.85
N TYR A 67 7.47 -11.34 4.41
CA TYR A 67 6.61 -12.15 5.27
C TYR A 67 5.55 -12.96 4.51
N GLN A 68 5.61 -12.98 3.17
CA GLN A 68 4.78 -13.85 2.33
C GLN A 68 3.25 -13.67 2.55
N GLN A 69 2.84 -12.45 2.86
CA GLN A 69 1.49 -12.09 3.30
C GLN A 69 0.53 -12.00 2.10
N ASN A 70 0.15 -13.14 1.53
CA ASN A 70 -0.60 -13.22 0.27
C ASN A 70 -1.87 -12.36 0.20
N TYR A 71 -2.73 -12.43 1.22
CA TYR A 71 -3.98 -11.66 1.28
C TYR A 71 -3.69 -10.16 1.26
N TRP A 72 -2.78 -9.71 2.14
CA TRP A 72 -2.42 -8.31 2.26
C TRP A 72 -1.67 -7.79 1.03
N LEU A 73 -0.76 -8.57 0.46
CA LEU A 73 -0.07 -8.23 -0.78
C LEU A 73 -1.06 -8.05 -1.94
N ASN A 74 -2.10 -8.88 -2.01
CA ASN A 74 -3.15 -8.74 -3.03
C ASN A 74 -3.88 -7.40 -2.92
N LEU A 75 -4.30 -7.03 -1.70
CA LEU A 75 -4.96 -5.76 -1.43
C LEU A 75 -4.03 -4.57 -1.65
N TYR A 76 -2.77 -4.72 -1.28
CA TYR A 76 -1.78 -3.66 -1.44
C TYR A 76 -1.47 -3.33 -2.90
N ILE A 77 -1.44 -4.36 -3.75
CA ILE A 77 -1.30 -4.15 -5.20
C ILE A 77 -2.52 -3.38 -5.74
N ASP A 78 -3.74 -3.68 -5.28
CA ASP A 78 -4.94 -2.91 -5.68
C ASP A 78 -4.83 -1.45 -5.25
N PHE A 79 -4.36 -1.19 -4.03
CA PHE A 79 -4.11 0.17 -3.55
C PHE A 79 -3.10 0.93 -4.41
N ILE A 80 -1.97 0.29 -4.78
CA ILE A 80 -0.95 0.90 -5.65
C ILE A 80 -1.52 1.30 -7.01
N ILE A 81 -2.38 0.45 -7.59
CA ILE A 81 -3.05 0.72 -8.87
C ILE A 81 -4.02 1.89 -8.70
N GLU A 82 -4.89 1.84 -7.69
CA GLU A 82 -5.92 2.85 -7.46
C GLU A 82 -5.34 4.23 -7.16
N MET A 83 -4.23 4.30 -6.42
CA MET A 83 -3.52 5.55 -6.16
C MET A 83 -2.60 6.00 -7.31
N ALA A 84 -2.45 5.19 -8.37
CA ALA A 84 -1.60 5.45 -9.54
C ALA A 84 -0.13 5.77 -9.16
N VAL A 85 0.44 5.01 -8.23
CA VAL A 85 1.76 5.30 -7.62
C VAL A 85 2.87 4.35 -8.04
N LEU A 86 2.73 3.68 -9.19
CA LEU A 86 3.77 2.82 -9.72
C LEU A 86 5.00 3.63 -10.15
N ASN A 87 6.09 3.52 -9.38
CA ASN A 87 7.41 4.03 -9.74
C ASN A 87 8.39 2.88 -10.02
N GLN A 88 9.59 3.22 -10.51
CA GLN A 88 10.60 2.22 -10.89
C GLN A 88 11.00 1.27 -9.74
N GLN A 89 11.03 1.75 -8.49
CA GLN A 89 11.40 0.92 -7.34
C GLN A 89 10.32 -0.14 -7.07
N ILE A 90 9.06 0.28 -7.02
CA ILE A 90 7.91 -0.62 -6.89
C ILE A 90 7.91 -1.66 -8.01
N VAL A 91 8.10 -1.21 -9.25
CA VAL A 91 8.16 -2.10 -10.43
C VAL A 91 9.28 -3.13 -10.29
N ASN A 92 10.48 -2.72 -9.91
CA ASN A 92 11.61 -3.62 -9.70
C ASN A 92 11.31 -4.67 -8.61
N THR A 93 10.68 -4.27 -7.51
CA THR A 93 10.27 -5.16 -6.42
C THR A 93 9.21 -6.17 -6.89
N LEU A 94 8.24 -5.72 -7.70
CA LEU A 94 7.23 -6.59 -8.31
C LEU A 94 7.83 -7.56 -9.34
N LEU A 95 8.78 -7.11 -10.18
CA LEU A 95 9.49 -7.93 -11.16
C LEU A 95 10.25 -9.09 -10.50
N LYS A 96 10.94 -8.83 -9.37
CA LYS A 96 11.63 -9.87 -8.59
C LYS A 96 10.64 -10.89 -7.99
N THR A 97 9.42 -10.45 -7.69
CA THR A 97 8.43 -11.25 -6.97
C THR A 97 7.50 -12.06 -7.87
N LYS A 98 7.29 -11.64 -9.13
CA LYS A 98 6.26 -12.17 -10.05
C LYS A 98 6.27 -13.69 -10.27
N ASN A 99 7.42 -14.35 -10.09
CA ASN A 99 7.60 -15.79 -10.29
C ASN A 99 7.88 -16.56 -9.00
N ASN A 100 7.87 -15.90 -7.83
CA ASN A 100 8.10 -16.56 -6.57
C ASN A 100 6.94 -17.53 -6.25
N LYS A 101 7.29 -18.82 -6.15
CA LYS A 101 6.32 -19.92 -5.99
C LYS A 101 5.63 -19.92 -4.63
N VAL A 102 6.17 -19.20 -3.65
CA VAL A 102 5.60 -19.08 -2.30
C VAL A 102 4.29 -18.30 -2.28
N PHE A 103 4.09 -17.39 -3.24
CA PHE A 103 2.81 -16.69 -3.37
C PHE A 103 1.75 -17.57 -4.04
N THR A 104 0.49 -17.21 -3.90
CA THR A 104 -0.60 -17.86 -4.62
C THR A 104 -0.54 -17.53 -6.11
N GLN A 105 -1.14 -18.39 -6.94
CA GLN A 105 -1.25 -18.13 -8.37
C GLN A 105 -2.01 -16.82 -8.66
N SER A 106 -3.04 -16.52 -7.88
CA SER A 106 -3.82 -15.28 -7.99
C SER A 106 -2.94 -14.04 -7.81
N VAL A 107 -2.16 -13.97 -6.72
CA VAL A 107 -1.24 -12.86 -6.45
C VAL A 107 -0.20 -12.71 -7.56
N ARG A 108 0.45 -13.82 -7.97
CA ARG A 108 1.42 -13.78 -9.08
C ARG A 108 0.79 -13.28 -10.38
N HIS A 109 -0.42 -13.73 -10.70
CA HIS A 109 -1.12 -13.30 -11.89
C HIS A 109 -1.43 -11.80 -11.86
N LYS A 110 -1.89 -11.29 -10.71
CA LYS A 110 -2.12 -9.85 -10.51
C LYS A 110 -0.84 -9.03 -10.68
N ILE A 111 0.27 -9.44 -10.03
CA ILE A 111 1.58 -8.79 -10.19
C ILE A 111 1.99 -8.71 -11.66
N ARG A 112 1.90 -9.83 -12.39
CA ARG A 112 2.23 -9.87 -13.82
C ARG A 112 1.34 -8.95 -14.64
N LYS A 113 0.04 -8.93 -14.35
CA LYS A 113 -0.91 -8.04 -15.03
C LYS A 113 -0.52 -6.57 -14.86
N VAL A 114 -0.18 -6.16 -13.64
CA VAL A 114 0.25 -4.78 -13.35
C VAL A 114 1.50 -4.41 -14.15
N ILE A 115 2.51 -5.28 -14.18
CA ILE A 115 3.75 -5.05 -14.92
C ILE A 115 3.46 -4.91 -16.43
N LEU A 116 2.66 -5.83 -17.00
CA LEU A 116 2.32 -5.85 -18.42
C LEU A 116 1.50 -4.62 -18.84
N THR A 117 0.48 -4.26 -18.07
CA THR A 117 -0.42 -3.15 -18.42
C THR A 117 0.28 -1.79 -18.40
N ASN A 118 1.37 -1.65 -17.66
CA ASN A 118 2.12 -0.39 -17.56
C ASN A 118 3.38 -0.36 -18.45
N GLY A 119 3.57 -1.34 -19.34
CA GLY A 119 4.67 -1.33 -20.31
C GLY A 119 6.06 -1.48 -19.71
N TYR A 120 6.18 -1.96 -18.47
CA TYR A 120 7.48 -2.20 -17.85
C TYR A 120 8.04 -3.53 -18.38
N GLU A 121 9.06 -3.45 -19.24
CA GLU A 121 9.68 -4.61 -19.88
C GLU A 121 10.46 -5.48 -18.88
N TYR A 122 10.58 -6.76 -19.26
CA TYR A 122 11.09 -7.89 -18.49
C TYR A 122 12.58 -7.82 -18.14
#